data_AF-A0A2W1EIZ9-F1
#
_entry.id   AF-A0A2W1EIZ9-F1
#
_cell.length_a   1.000
_cell.length_b   1.000
_cell.length_c   1.000
_cell.angle_alpha   90.00
_cell.angle_beta   90.00
_cell.angle_gamma   90.00
#
_symmetry.space_group_name_H-M   'P 1'
#
loop_
_entity.id
_entity.type
_entity.pdbx_description
1 polymer ?
#
loop_
_entity_poly.entity_id
_entity_poly.type
_entity_poly.pdbx_seq_one_letter_code
_entity_poly.pdbx_strand_id
1 'polypeptide(L)'
;MTLKSPPVGKSTSQISELTGVHPRTVNRIYSRAIAAGFEPNVLPLKILPHHVQDAPRSGRPTRQTEEVKEEIIQHVRRDKYGREKSCADVAGALSLKGVNISDTTVWRVLGEAG
;
A
#
# COMPACT_ATOMS: atom_id res chain seq x y z
N MET A 1 -1.72 21.97 23.33
CA MET A 1 -0.52 21.17 23.00
C MET A 1 0.27 21.92 21.94
N THR A 2 1.40 22.52 22.33
CA THR A 2 2.26 23.36 21.49
C THR A 2 3.32 22.50 20.80
N LEU A 3 3.42 22.60 19.47
CA LEU A 3 4.51 22.00 18.69
C LEU A 3 5.79 22.79 18.99
N LYS A 4 6.65 22.26 19.87
CA LYS A 4 7.98 22.83 20.13
C LYS A 4 8.91 22.44 18.99
N SER A 5 9.11 23.34 18.03
CA SER A 5 10.24 23.30 17.10
C SER A 5 11.14 24.52 17.42
N PRO A 6 12.48 24.42 17.35
CA PRO A 6 13.40 25.55 17.54
C PRO A 6 13.08 26.71 16.56
N PRO A 7 13.64 27.92 16.74
CA PRO A 7 12.97 29.24 16.83
C PRO A 7 12.08 29.70 15.65
N VAL A 8 11.89 28.87 14.63
CA VAL A 8 11.10 29.09 13.40
C VAL A 8 9.79 28.27 13.40
N GLY A 9 9.45 27.59 14.50
CA GLY A 9 8.24 26.79 14.61
C GLY A 9 6.96 27.62 14.71
N LYS A 10 6.08 27.57 13.70
CA LYS A 10 4.71 28.10 13.80
C LYS A 10 3.85 27.22 14.69
N SER A 11 2.96 27.85 15.46
CA SER A 11 1.94 27.12 16.22
C SER A 11 0.90 26.47 15.29
N THR A 12 0.20 25.46 15.79
CA THR A 12 -0.85 24.75 15.04
C THR A 12 -2.01 25.66 14.64
N SER A 13 -2.35 26.65 15.48
CA SER A 13 -3.35 27.67 15.17
C SER A 13 -2.89 28.56 14.02
N GLN A 14 -1.65 29.06 14.06
CA GLN A 14 -1.08 29.87 12.98
C GLN A 14 -1.00 29.09 11.67
N ILE A 15 -0.62 27.81 11.72
CA ILE A 15 -0.62 26.94 10.53
C ILE A 15 -2.04 26.79 9.99
N SER A 16 -3.02 26.60 10.88
CA SER A 16 -4.43 26.47 10.50
C SER A 16 -4.97 27.75 9.85
N GLU A 17 -4.67 28.91 10.42
CA GLU A 17 -5.03 30.21 9.86
C GLU A 17 -4.39 30.46 8.49
N LEU A 18 -3.12 30.11 8.32
CA LEU A 18 -2.39 30.32 7.06
C LEU A 18 -2.79 29.35 5.95
N THR A 19 -3.14 28.10 6.29
CA THR A 19 -3.37 27.03 5.30
C THR A 19 -4.84 26.66 5.14
N GLY A 20 -5.72 27.14 6.03
CA GLY A 20 -7.12 26.70 6.12
C GLY A 20 -7.28 25.24 6.60
N VAL A 21 -6.20 24.56 6.96
CA VAL A 21 -6.23 23.16 7.39
C VAL A 21 -6.65 23.10 8.85
N HIS A 22 -7.67 22.27 9.16
CA HIS A 22 -8.14 22.12 10.52
C HIS A 22 -7.01 21.69 11.47
N PRO A 23 -6.89 22.24 12.70
CA PRO A 23 -5.75 21.95 13.60
C PRO A 23 -5.54 20.46 13.88
N ARG A 24 -6.63 19.69 13.91
CA ARG A 24 -6.60 18.22 14.06
C ARG A 24 -5.86 17.53 12.89
N THR A 25 -6.02 18.04 11.67
CA THR A 25 -5.35 17.53 10.48
C THR A 25 -3.87 17.91 10.50
N VAL A 26 -3.52 19.14 10.92
CA VAL A 26 -2.14 19.57 11.12
C VAL A 26 -1.42 18.63 12.10
N ASN A 27 -2.03 18.36 13.25
CA ASN A 27 -1.47 17.44 14.24
C ASN A 27 -1.31 16.02 13.70
N ARG A 28 -2.28 15.52 12.91
CA ARG A 28 -2.23 14.18 12.30
C ARG A 28 -1.08 14.06 11.28
N ILE A 29 -0.87 15.09 10.47
CA ILE A 29 0.26 15.13 9.52
C ILE A 29 1.57 15.13 10.30
N TYR A 30 1.68 15.96 11.33
CA TYR A 30 2.89 16.06 12.15
C TYR A 30 3.23 14.74 12.86
N SER A 31 2.25 14.09 13.49
CA SER A 31 2.47 12.79 14.16
C SER A 31 2.89 11.71 13.17
N ARG A 32 2.34 11.74 11.95
CA ARG A 32 2.70 10.81 10.89
C ARG A 32 4.11 11.03 10.37
N ALA A 33 4.53 12.30 10.24
CA ALA A 33 5.90 12.64 9.87
C ALA A 33 6.90 12.11 10.91
N ILE A 34 6.60 12.28 12.21
CA ILE A 34 7.44 11.72 13.29
C ILE A 34 7.53 10.20 13.20
N ALA A 35 6.40 9.52 12.98
CA ALA A 35 6.38 8.06 12.80
C ALA A 35 7.18 7.59 11.58
N ALA A 36 7.31 8.44 10.56
CA ALA A 36 8.15 8.20 9.38
C ALA A 36 9.63 8.61 9.55
N GLY A 37 10.05 9.01 10.76
CA GLY A 37 11.44 9.36 11.08
C GLY A 37 11.78 10.85 11.01
N PHE A 38 10.79 11.75 10.95
CA PHE A 38 11.05 13.19 11.00
C PHE A 38 11.48 13.64 12.40
N GLU A 39 12.68 14.23 12.49
CA GLU A 39 13.24 14.76 13.73
C GLU A 39 13.19 16.31 13.76
N PRO A 40 12.22 16.92 14.45
CA PRO A 40 11.99 18.38 14.43
C PRO A 40 13.02 19.19 15.24
N ASN A 41 13.79 18.51 16.10
CA ASN A 41 14.75 19.14 17.02
C ASN A 41 16.18 19.12 16.48
N VAL A 42 16.43 18.45 15.35
CA VAL A 42 17.76 18.36 14.75
C VAL A 42 17.94 19.46 13.72
N LEU A 43 19.04 20.19 13.84
CA LEU A 43 19.49 21.16 12.85
C LEU A 43 20.61 20.54 12.01
N PRO A 44 20.60 20.74 10.68
CA PRO A 44 19.62 21.46 9.89
C PRO A 44 18.29 20.69 9.76
N LEU A 45 17.18 21.43 9.69
CA LEU A 45 15.85 20.84 9.50
C LEU A 45 15.80 20.12 8.15
N LYS A 46 15.66 18.78 8.16
CA LYS A 46 15.56 17.96 6.95
C LYS A 46 14.13 17.46 6.76
N ILE A 47 13.46 17.99 5.75
CA ILE A 47 12.14 17.51 5.32
C ILE A 47 12.34 16.67 4.05
N LEU A 48 12.19 15.36 4.17
CA LEU A 48 12.24 14.43 3.04
C LEU A 48 10.83 14.13 2.54
N PRO A 49 10.64 13.82 1.23
CA PRO A 49 9.33 13.49 0.69
C PRO A 49 8.63 12.35 1.46
N HIS A 50 9.38 11.33 1.88
CA HIS A 50 8.83 10.18 2.61
C HIS A 50 8.15 10.56 3.94
N HIS A 51 8.52 11.68 4.57
CA HIS A 51 7.89 12.12 5.83
C HIS A 51 6.47 12.65 5.63
N VAL A 52 6.12 13.13 4.43
CA VAL A 52 4.86 13.85 4.15
C VAL A 52 4.01 13.14 3.10
N GLN A 53 4.61 12.29 2.26
CA GLN A 53 3.91 11.50 1.24
C GLN A 53 2.74 10.72 1.83
N ASP A 54 1.63 10.64 1.10
CA ASP A 54 0.48 9.85 1.52
C ASP A 54 0.73 8.36 1.44
N ALA A 55 0.15 7.63 2.40
CA ALA A 55 0.29 6.19 2.47
C ALA A 55 -0.55 5.61 1.34
N PRO A 56 -0.12 4.48 0.76
CA PRO A 56 -0.98 3.74 -0.14
C PRO A 56 -2.36 3.58 0.51
N ARG A 57 -3.42 3.89 -0.24
CA ARG A 57 -4.78 3.74 0.27
C ARG A 57 -4.96 2.28 0.65
N SER A 58 -5.32 2.02 1.91
CA SER A 58 -5.69 0.68 2.34
C SER A 58 -6.98 0.29 1.61
N GLY A 59 -6.82 -0.48 0.54
CA GLY A 59 -7.94 -1.09 -0.16
C GLY A 59 -8.54 -2.24 0.65
N ARG A 60 -9.64 -2.82 0.15
CA ARG A 60 -10.16 -4.08 0.69
C ARG A 60 -9.10 -5.17 0.45
N PRO A 61 -8.76 -6.01 1.46
CA PRO A 61 -7.89 -7.16 1.23
C PRO A 61 -8.49 -8.04 0.14
N THR A 62 -7.69 -8.31 -0.90
CA THR A 62 -8.09 -9.12 -2.05
C THR A 62 -7.77 -10.58 -1.79
N ARG A 63 -8.50 -11.50 -2.45
CA ARG A 63 -8.15 -12.93 -2.47
C ARG A 63 -6.91 -13.22 -3.34
N GLN A 64 -6.44 -12.22 -4.09
CA GLN A 64 -5.24 -12.28 -4.94
C GLN A 64 -4.01 -11.89 -4.11
N THR A 65 -3.66 -12.69 -3.12
CA THR A 65 -2.39 -12.48 -2.43
C THR A 65 -1.24 -12.79 -3.37
N GLU A 66 -0.05 -12.23 -3.11
CA GLU A 66 1.10 -12.43 -4.01
C GLU A 66 1.50 -13.91 -4.11
N GLU A 67 1.31 -14.67 -3.04
CA GLU A 67 1.55 -16.12 -3.02
C GLU A 67 0.61 -16.85 -4.00
N VAL A 68 -0.67 -16.47 -3.99
CA VAL A 68 -1.69 -17.02 -4.90
C VAL A 68 -1.37 -16.70 -6.36
N LYS A 69 -0.92 -15.47 -6.64
CA LYS A 69 -0.54 -15.07 -8.01
C LYS A 69 0.64 -15.89 -8.51
N GLU A 70 1.67 -16.05 -7.68
CA GLU A 70 2.85 -16.84 -8.03
C GLU A 70 2.46 -18.31 -8.26
N GLU A 71 1.60 -18.89 -7.42
CA GLU A 71 1.11 -20.26 -7.63
C GLU A 71 0.36 -20.46 -8.95
N ILE A 72 -0.51 -19.50 -9.33
CA ILE A 72 -1.20 -19.51 -10.63
C ILE A 72 -0.18 -19.47 -11.77
N ILE A 73 0.76 -18.53 -11.73
CA ILE A 73 1.78 -18.35 -12.77
C ILE A 73 2.66 -19.60 -12.90
N GLN A 74 3.10 -20.17 -11.77
CA GLN A 74 3.89 -21.40 -11.75
C GLN A 74 3.12 -22.60 -12.32
N HIS A 75 1.82 -22.71 -12.02
CA HIS A 75 0.99 -23.78 -12.56
C HIS A 75 0.88 -23.70 -14.09
N VAL A 76 0.65 -22.50 -14.64
CA VAL A 76 0.61 -22.27 -16.09
C VAL A 76 1.98 -22.47 -16.73
N ARG A 77 3.06 -21.95 -16.13
CA ARG A 77 4.43 -22.10 -16.66
C ARG A 77 4.96 -23.53 -16.62
N ARG A 78 4.49 -24.39 -15.71
CA ARG A 78 4.86 -25.81 -15.70
C ARG A 78 4.25 -26.57 -16.88
N ASP A 79 3.18 -26.06 -17.45
CA ASP A 79 2.41 -26.71 -18.50
C ASP A 79 2.88 -26.37 -19.91
N LYS A 80 4.19 -26.22 -20.11
CA LYS A 80 4.83 -25.79 -21.37
C LYS A 80 4.54 -26.69 -22.58
N TYR A 81 4.03 -27.90 -22.37
CA TYR A 81 3.74 -28.90 -23.41
C TYR A 81 2.31 -29.45 -23.33
N GLY A 82 1.47 -28.89 -22.46
CA GLY A 82 0.12 -29.37 -22.20
C GLY A 82 -0.93 -28.64 -23.01
N ARG A 83 -1.95 -29.39 -23.42
CA ARG A 83 -3.26 -28.94 -23.92
C ARG A 83 -3.69 -27.61 -23.29
N GLU A 84 -4.25 -26.70 -24.08
CA GLU A 84 -4.84 -25.44 -23.59
C GLU A 84 -5.74 -25.73 -22.37
N LYS A 85 -5.29 -25.30 -21.18
CA LYS A 85 -6.07 -25.42 -19.95
C LYS A 85 -6.98 -24.21 -19.81
N SER A 86 -8.25 -24.46 -19.51
CA SER A 86 -9.19 -23.40 -19.18
C SER A 86 -8.84 -22.77 -17.83
N CYS A 87 -9.23 -21.51 -17.63
CA CYS A 87 -9.16 -20.86 -16.31
C CYS A 87 -9.90 -21.67 -15.22
N ALA A 88 -10.95 -22.41 -15.61
CA ALA A 88 -11.67 -23.32 -14.71
C ALA A 88 -10.82 -24.52 -14.28
N ASP A 89 -10.00 -25.07 -15.19
CA ASP A 89 -9.11 -26.20 -14.87
C ASP A 89 -8.01 -25.79 -13.89
N VAL A 90 -7.45 -24.59 -14.09
CA VAL A 90 -6.45 -24.00 -13.19
C VAL A 90 -7.06 -23.73 -11.81
N ALA A 91 -8.25 -23.14 -11.76
CA ALA A 91 -8.97 -22.93 -10.50
C ALA A 91 -9.27 -24.25 -9.77
N GLY A 92 -9.69 -25.29 -10.50
CA GLY A 92 -9.91 -26.63 -9.95
C GLY A 92 -8.62 -27.24 -9.37
N ALA A 93 -7.51 -27.14 -10.09
CA ALA A 93 -6.21 -27.64 -9.64
C ALA A 93 -5.70 -26.93 -8.37
N LEU A 94 -5.96 -25.62 -8.23
CA LEU A 94 -5.61 -24.84 -7.04
C LEU A 94 -6.56 -25.13 -5.87
N SER A 95 -7.83 -25.40 -6.14
CA SER A 95 -8.80 -25.83 -5.12
C SER A 95 -8.38 -27.15 -4.46
N LEU A 96 -7.83 -28.10 -5.23
CA LEU A 96 -7.26 -29.35 -4.69
C LEU A 96 -6.07 -29.12 -3.74
N LYS A 97 -5.38 -27.99 -3.86
CA LYS A 97 -4.29 -27.57 -2.95
C LYS A 97 -4.79 -26.75 -1.76
N GLY A 98 -6.10 -26.57 -1.62
CA GLY A 98 -6.73 -25.78 -0.55
C GLY A 98 -6.93 -24.30 -0.88
N VAL A 99 -6.61 -23.86 -2.11
CA VAL A 99 -6.72 -22.46 -2.51
C VAL A 99 -7.99 -22.26 -3.34
N ASN A 100 -9.04 -21.71 -2.71
CA ASN A 100 -10.34 -21.54 -3.36
C ASN A 100 -10.46 -20.20 -4.08
N ILE A 101 -10.27 -20.23 -5.40
CA ILE A 101 -10.26 -19.06 -6.29
C ILE A 101 -11.23 -19.30 -7.45
N SER A 102 -11.92 -18.24 -7.90
CA SER A 102 -12.76 -18.33 -9.10
C SER A 102 -11.91 -18.33 -10.37
N ASP A 103 -12.41 -19.02 -11.39
CA ASP A 103 -11.92 -18.97 -12.77
C ASP A 103 -11.74 -17.52 -13.29
N THR A 104 -12.68 -16.63 -12.98
CA THR A 104 -12.63 -15.20 -13.29
C THR A 104 -11.47 -14.48 -12.61
N THR A 105 -11.09 -14.90 -11.41
CA THR A 105 -9.94 -14.34 -10.69
C THR A 105 -8.63 -14.83 -11.30
N VAL A 106 -8.57 -16.11 -11.71
CA VAL A 106 -7.43 -16.67 -12.46
C VAL A 106 -7.22 -15.90 -13.76
N TRP A 107 -8.29 -15.65 -14.53
CA TRP A 107 -8.22 -14.88 -15.77
C TRP A 107 -7.66 -13.47 -15.56
N ARG A 108 -8.12 -12.77 -14.51
CA ARG A 108 -7.59 -11.43 -14.17
C ARG A 108 -6.11 -11.45 -13.83
N VAL A 109 -5.67 -12.40 -13.00
CA VAL A 109 -4.26 -12.54 -12.62
C VAL A 109 -3.39 -12.83 -13.84
N LEU A 110 -3.83 -13.71 -14.73
CA LEU A 110 -3.10 -14.03 -15.96
C LEU A 110 -3.07 -12.85 -16.93
N GLY A 111 -4.15 -12.07 -17.03
CA GLY A 111 -4.21 -10.85 -17.86
C GLY A 111 -3.36 -9.70 -17.35
N GLU A 112 -3.06 -9.63 -16.04
CA GLU A 112 -2.10 -8.68 -15.47
C GLU A 112 -0.64 -9.10 -15.67
N ALA A 113 -0.39 -10.40 -15.91
CA ALA A 113 0.95 -10.99 -15.99
C ALA A 113 1.48 -11.15 -17.43
N GLY A 114 0.63 -10.96 -18.45
CA GLY A 114 0.97 -10.99 -19.87
C GLY A 114 0.99 -9.61 -20.49
#